data_AF-A0A1G4KGM0-F1
#
_entry.id   AF-A0A1G4KGM0-F1
#
_cell.length_a   1.000
_cell.length_b   1.000
_cell.length_c   1.000
_cell.angle_alpha   90.00
_cell.angle_beta   90.00
_cell.angle_gamma   90.00
#
_symmetry.space_group_name_H-M   'P 1'
#
loop_
_entity.id
_entity.type
_entity.pdbx_description
1 polymer ?
#
loop_
_entity_poly.entity_id
_entity_poly.type
_entity_poly.pdbx_seq_one_letter_code
_entity_poly.pdbx_strand_id
1 'polypeptide(L)'
;MVSKVAKRKAEAASSASKFSETISASWNAYYKQVSADQRLQLIDSFLVALVVGGVIQFLFACVVGDSFPLNAFLAGFCACVGQFVLLVSLRMQWVEPFPKVSRDRAFLEFVGGSLVLHFLCLHFVN
;
A
#
# COMPACT_ATOMS: atom_id res chain seq x y z
N MET A 1 14.61 44.34 -10.92
CA MET A 1 14.74 42.86 -10.98
C MET A 1 14.86 42.19 -9.61
N VAL A 2 15.56 42.77 -8.63
CA VAL A 2 15.76 42.22 -7.27
C VAL A 2 14.46 41.95 -6.48
N SER A 3 13.45 42.83 -6.60
CA SER A 3 12.16 42.68 -5.88
C SER A 3 11.34 41.45 -6.30
N LYS A 4 11.38 41.06 -7.58
CA LYS A 4 10.72 39.84 -8.08
C LYS A 4 11.38 38.57 -7.52
N VAL A 5 12.69 38.59 -7.31
CA VAL A 5 13.45 37.46 -6.76
C VAL A 5 13.16 37.28 -5.27
N ALA A 6 13.10 38.36 -4.50
CA ALA A 6 12.76 38.31 -3.07
C ALA A 6 11.32 37.81 -2.83
N LYS A 7 10.35 38.26 -3.63
CA LYS A 7 8.95 37.80 -3.55
C LYS A 7 8.81 36.30 -3.83
N ARG A 8 9.47 35.80 -4.89
CA ARG A 8 9.48 34.36 -5.23
C ARG A 8 10.14 33.50 -4.14
N LYS A 9 11.18 34.00 -3.48
CA LYS A 9 11.85 33.30 -2.37
C LYS A 9 10.97 33.21 -1.12
N ALA A 10 10.19 34.26 -0.83
CA ALA A 10 9.21 34.26 0.26
C ALA A 10 8.00 33.34 -0.01
N GLU A 11 7.49 33.31 -1.25
CA GLU A 11 6.42 32.38 -1.67
C GLU A 11 6.88 30.92 -1.62
N ALA A 12 8.11 30.62 -2.06
CA ALA A 12 8.69 29.28 -1.95
C ALA A 12 8.89 28.82 -0.50
N ALA A 13 9.35 29.72 0.39
CA ALA A 13 9.49 29.43 1.81
C ALA A 13 8.12 29.18 2.50
N SER A 14 7.08 29.92 2.13
CA SER A 14 5.71 29.72 2.62
C SER A 14 5.09 28.40 2.13
N SER A 15 5.34 28.00 0.89
CA SER A 15 4.86 26.71 0.37
C SER A 15 5.57 25.53 1.03
N ALA A 16 6.87 25.63 1.31
CA ALA A 16 7.62 24.60 2.03
C ALA A 16 7.13 24.43 3.48
N SER A 17 6.84 25.53 4.19
CA SER A 17 6.29 25.47 5.55
C SER A 17 4.90 24.84 5.58
N LYS A 18 4.02 25.20 4.63
CA LYS A 18 2.67 24.61 4.49
C LYS A 18 2.73 23.12 4.17
N PHE A 19 3.67 22.70 3.32
CA PHE A 19 3.87 21.29 2.99
C PHE A 19 4.33 20.48 4.20
N SER A 20 5.29 21.00 4.96
CA SER A 20 5.74 20.38 6.21
C SER A 20 4.61 20.26 7.24
N GLU A 21 3.81 21.31 7.39
CA GLU A 21 2.67 21.32 8.30
C GLU A 21 1.62 20.28 7.88
N THR A 22 1.30 20.20 6.58
CA THR A 22 0.38 19.20 6.02
C THR A 22 0.86 17.78 6.29
N ILE A 23 2.15 17.48 6.03
CA ILE A 23 2.71 16.14 6.31
C ILE A 23 2.61 15.82 7.80
N SER A 24 2.96 16.76 8.67
CA SER A 24 2.90 16.54 10.12
C SER A 24 1.47 16.31 10.61
N ALA A 25 0.50 17.04 10.06
CA ALA A 25 -0.91 16.89 10.37
C ALA A 25 -1.45 15.54 9.87
N SER A 26 -1.15 15.15 8.62
CA SER A 26 -1.52 13.86 8.05
C SER A 26 -0.91 12.69 8.82
N TRP A 27 0.36 12.80 9.22
CA TRP A 27 1.04 11.77 10.00
C TRP A 27 0.41 11.58 11.39
N ASN A 28 0.15 12.69 12.09
CA ASN A 28 -0.51 12.63 13.40
C ASN A 28 -1.93 12.06 13.31
N ALA A 29 -2.69 12.43 12.27
CA ALA A 29 -4.02 11.88 12.04
C ALA A 29 -3.98 10.37 11.77
N TYR A 30 -3.06 9.94 10.90
CA TYR A 30 -2.84 8.53 10.59
C TYR A 30 -2.45 7.72 11.83
N TYR A 31 -1.45 8.19 12.59
CA TYR A 31 -0.95 7.49 13.77
C TYR A 31 -2.03 7.34 14.84
N LYS A 32 -2.84 8.39 15.06
CA LYS A 32 -3.97 8.36 15.98
C LYS A 32 -5.03 7.35 15.54
N GLN A 33 -5.30 7.24 14.24
CA GLN A 33 -6.26 6.29 13.69
C GLN A 33 -5.79 4.84 13.87
N VAL A 34 -4.54 4.55 13.51
CA VAL A 34 -3.98 3.18 13.57
C VAL A 34 -3.80 2.71 15.01
N SER A 35 -3.38 3.60 15.91
CA SER A 35 -3.20 3.25 17.34
C SER A 35 -4.52 2.98 18.06
N ALA A 36 -5.66 3.42 17.51
CA ALA A 36 -6.97 3.22 18.12
C ALA A 36 -7.62 1.87 17.77
N ASP A 37 -7.24 1.23 16.65
CA ASP A 37 -7.79 -0.07 16.23
C ASP A 37 -6.66 -1.06 15.88
N GLN A 38 -6.51 -2.08 16.74
CA GLN A 38 -5.50 -3.14 16.58
C GLN A 38 -5.66 -3.92 15.26
N ARG A 39 -6.87 -4.04 14.72
CA ARG A 39 -7.09 -4.72 13.42
C ARG A 39 -6.52 -3.91 12.28
N LEU A 40 -6.65 -2.58 12.36
CA LEU A 40 -6.07 -1.67 11.38
C LEU A 40 -4.54 -1.71 11.42
N GLN A 41 -3.95 -1.82 12.61
CA GLN A 41 -2.52 -2.02 12.77
C GLN A 41 -2.03 -3.33 12.12
N LEU A 42 -2.80 -4.42 12.26
CA LEU A 42 -2.48 -5.68 11.60
C LEU A 42 -2.58 -5.57 10.08
N ILE A 43 -3.63 -4.94 9.57
CA ILE A 43 -3.82 -4.71 8.13
C ILE A 43 -2.67 -3.87 7.55
N ASP A 44 -2.31 -2.76 8.20
CA ASP A 44 -1.25 -1.88 7.72
C ASP A 44 0.14 -2.51 7.83
N SER A 45 0.42 -3.28 8.90
CA SER A 45 1.68 -4.04 8.98
C SER A 45 1.78 -5.12 7.91
N PHE A 46 0.67 -5.78 7.57
CA PHE A 46 0.64 -6.74 6.48
C PHE A 46 0.80 -6.07 5.11
N LEU A 47 0.23 -4.88 4.88
CA LEU A 47 0.49 -4.07 3.68
C LEU A 47 1.98 -3.76 3.52
N VAL A 48 2.65 -3.34 4.59
CA VAL A 48 4.10 -3.08 4.57
C VAL A 48 4.87 -4.36 4.24
N ALA A 49 4.52 -5.49 4.84
CA ALA A 49 5.18 -6.76 4.56
C ALA A 49 5.04 -7.19 3.07
N LEU A 50 3.88 -6.96 2.45
CA LEU A 50 3.65 -7.24 1.04
C LEU A 50 4.49 -6.36 0.12
N VAL A 51 4.63 -5.07 0.44
CA VAL A 51 5.50 -4.14 -0.32
C VAL A 51 6.95 -4.56 -0.18
N VAL A 52 7.41 -4.84 1.04
CA VAL A 52 8.78 -5.31 1.29
C VAL A 52 9.05 -6.62 0.54
N GLY A 53 8.12 -7.59 0.59
CA GLY A 53 8.23 -8.85 -0.14
C GLY A 53 8.33 -8.65 -1.66
N GLY A 54 7.46 -7.82 -2.25
CA GLY A 54 7.49 -7.50 -3.67
C GLY A 54 8.77 -6.78 -4.11
N VAL A 55 9.27 -5.84 -3.29
CA VAL A 55 10.55 -5.15 -3.55
C VAL A 55 11.72 -6.14 -3.51
N ILE A 56 11.75 -7.03 -2.52
CA ILE A 56 12.81 -8.06 -2.41
C ILE A 56 12.79 -8.97 -3.64
N GLN A 57 11.61 -9.46 -4.06
CA GLN A 57 11.48 -10.29 -5.27
C GLN A 57 11.94 -9.56 -6.53
N PHE A 58 11.55 -8.29 -6.67
CA PHE A 58 11.94 -7.47 -7.81
C PHE A 58 13.45 -7.21 -7.85
N LEU A 59 14.05 -6.84 -6.70
CA LEU A 59 15.50 -6.64 -6.60
C LEU A 59 16.26 -7.94 -6.87
N PHE A 60 15.77 -9.07 -6.37
CA PHE A 60 16.35 -10.37 -6.68
C PHE A 60 16.38 -10.62 -8.20
N ALA A 61 15.26 -10.40 -8.90
CA ALA A 61 15.21 -10.55 -10.35
C ALA A 61 16.17 -9.60 -11.07
N CYS A 62 16.31 -8.35 -10.63
CA CYS A 62 17.26 -7.40 -11.19
C CYS A 62 18.73 -7.80 -10.96
N VAL A 63 19.06 -8.35 -9.79
CA VAL A 63 20.44 -8.74 -9.44
C VAL A 63 20.86 -10.02 -10.16
N VAL A 64 19.97 -11.00 -10.21
CA VAL A 64 20.25 -12.26 -10.92
C VAL A 64 20.40 -12.01 -12.42
N GLY A 65 19.64 -11.08 -12.99
CA GLY A 65 19.78 -10.68 -14.40
C GLY A 65 19.30 -11.74 -15.40
N ASP A 66 18.97 -12.94 -14.93
CA ASP A 66 18.40 -14.02 -15.70
C ASP A 66 16.88 -14.11 -15.52
N SER A 67 16.16 -14.24 -16.63
CA SER A 67 14.70 -14.32 -16.66
C SER A 67 14.15 -15.72 -16.38
N PHE A 68 14.97 -16.68 -15.96
CA PHE A 68 14.54 -18.07 -15.79
C PHE A 68 14.45 -18.46 -14.30
N PRO A 69 13.30 -18.96 -13.79
CA PRO A 69 11.98 -19.10 -14.44
C PRO A 69 11.09 -17.85 -14.26
N LEU A 70 10.69 -17.21 -15.37
CA LEU A 70 9.88 -15.98 -15.38
C LEU A 70 8.50 -16.18 -14.73
N ASN A 71 7.89 -17.35 -14.93
CA ASN A 71 6.57 -17.67 -14.37
C ASN A 71 6.58 -17.67 -12.84
N ALA A 72 7.65 -18.17 -12.22
CA ALA A 72 7.77 -18.18 -10.77
C ALA A 72 7.93 -16.76 -10.20
N PHE A 73 8.74 -15.92 -10.87
CA PHE A 73 8.86 -14.52 -10.52
C PHE A 73 7.52 -13.79 -10.65
N LEU A 74 6.85 -13.90 -11.80
CA LEU A 74 5.56 -13.26 -12.02
C LEU A 74 4.49 -13.78 -11.04
N ALA A 75 4.44 -15.08 -10.78
CA ALA A 75 3.50 -15.67 -9.83
C ALA A 75 3.69 -15.08 -8.42
N GLY A 76 4.92 -15.04 -7.93
CA GLY A 76 5.25 -14.48 -6.62
C GLY A 76 5.00 -12.97 -6.52
N PHE A 77 5.40 -12.22 -7.55
CA PHE A 77 5.23 -10.77 -7.61
C PHE A 77 3.75 -10.38 -7.73
N CYS A 78 3.00 -11.04 -8.61
CA CYS A 78 1.56 -10.83 -8.76
C CYS A 78 0.79 -11.27 -7.51
N ALA A 79 1.23 -12.31 -6.78
CA ALA A 79 0.64 -12.64 -5.48
C ALA A 79 0.81 -11.50 -4.48
N CYS A 80 2.01 -10.89 -4.41
CA CYS A 80 2.27 -9.75 -3.51
C CYS A 80 1.43 -8.52 -3.90
N VAL A 81 1.40 -8.15 -5.18
CA VAL A 81 0.65 -6.99 -5.69
C VAL A 81 -0.86 -7.22 -5.58
N GLY A 82 -1.36 -8.39 -5.98
CA GLY A 82 -2.77 -8.73 -5.90
C GLY A 82 -3.27 -8.74 -4.47
N GLN A 83 -2.49 -9.32 -3.55
CA GLN A 83 -2.85 -9.35 -2.14
C GLN A 83 -2.83 -7.95 -1.52
N PHE A 84 -1.89 -7.10 -1.94
CA PHE A 84 -1.85 -5.69 -1.53
C PHE A 84 -3.14 -4.97 -1.94
N VAL A 85 -3.58 -5.11 -3.19
CA VAL A 85 -4.81 -4.46 -3.67
C VAL A 85 -6.06 -4.94 -2.91
N LEU A 86 -6.18 -6.24 -2.67
CA LEU A 86 -7.28 -6.80 -1.89
C LEU A 86 -7.27 -6.29 -0.45
N LEU A 87 -6.09 -6.22 0.16
CA LEU A 87 -5.92 -5.76 1.54
C LEU A 87 -6.19 -4.26 1.71
N VAL A 88 -5.78 -3.42 0.74
CA VAL A 88 -6.16 -2.00 0.69
C VAL A 88 -7.68 -1.85 0.56
N SER A 89 -8.32 -2.70 -0.25
CA SER A 89 -9.77 -2.68 -0.41
C SER A 89 -10.48 -3.02 0.90
N LEU A 90 -10.00 -4.03 1.63
CA LEU A 90 -10.49 -4.35 2.97
C LEU A 90 -10.26 -3.18 3.94
N ARG A 91 -9.07 -2.56 3.91
CA ARG A 91 -8.71 -1.42 4.77
C ARG A 91 -9.68 -0.25 4.60
N MET A 92 -10.03 0.10 3.37
CA MET A 92 -10.99 1.17 3.07
C MET A 92 -12.39 0.84 3.65
N GLN A 93 -12.88 -0.38 3.39
CA GLN A 93 -14.19 -0.84 3.87
C GLN A 93 -14.24 -1.03 5.39
N TRP A 94 -13.09 -1.24 6.03
CA TRP A 94 -13.00 -1.38 7.49
C TRP A 94 -13.13 -0.03 8.20
N VAL A 95 -12.52 1.02 7.66
CA VAL A 95 -12.56 2.38 8.20
C VAL A 95 -13.93 3.00 7.96
N GLU A 96 -14.39 2.99 6.71
CA GLU A 96 -15.71 3.50 6.32
C GLU A 96 -16.50 2.42 5.56
N PRO A 97 -17.40 1.69 6.26
CA PRO A 97 -18.14 0.61 5.63
C PRO A 97 -19.13 1.14 4.59
N PHE A 98 -19.20 0.46 3.45
CA PHE A 98 -20.16 0.81 2.41
C PHE A 98 -21.61 0.54 2.84
N PRO A 99 -22.59 1.29 2.29
CA PRO A 99 -23.99 1.03 2.55
C PRO A 99 -24.35 -0.43 2.24
N LYS A 100 -25.00 -1.12 3.18
CA LYS A 100 -25.40 -2.54 3.07
C LYS A 100 -24.23 -3.55 3.06
N VAL A 101 -22.99 -3.14 3.28
CA VAL A 101 -21.85 -4.05 3.43
C VAL A 101 -21.38 -4.02 4.89
N SER A 102 -21.58 -5.13 5.60
CA SER A 102 -21.03 -5.28 6.95
C SER A 102 -19.53 -5.55 6.90
N ARG A 103 -18.81 -5.24 7.98
CA ARG A 103 -17.38 -5.53 8.12
C ARG A 103 -17.07 -7.03 8.00
N ASP A 104 -17.96 -7.89 8.48
CA ASP A 104 -17.80 -9.35 8.36
C ASP A 104 -17.97 -9.82 6.91
N ARG A 105 -18.92 -9.22 6.16
CA ARG A 105 -19.08 -9.49 4.73
C ARG A 105 -17.86 -9.04 3.94
N ALA A 106 -17.35 -7.84 4.21
CA ALA A 106 -16.12 -7.33 3.60
C ALA A 106 -14.92 -8.25 3.85
N PHE A 107 -14.79 -8.77 5.08
CA PHE A 107 -13.74 -9.72 5.43
C PHE A 107 -13.89 -11.05 4.66
N LEU A 108 -15.12 -11.57 4.53
CA LEU A 108 -15.36 -12.79 3.74
C LEU A 108 -15.07 -12.60 2.25
N GLU A 109 -15.42 -11.45 1.68
CA GLU A 109 -15.08 -11.10 0.29
C GLU A 109 -13.56 -11.01 0.10
N PHE A 110 -12.84 -10.43 1.06
CA PHE A 110 -11.38 -10.40 1.07
C PHE A 110 -10.77 -11.81 1.12
N VAL A 111 -11.26 -12.69 2.01
CA VAL A 111 -10.76 -14.07 2.11
C VAL A 111 -11.05 -14.84 0.82
N GLY A 112 -12.27 -14.73 0.28
CA GLY A 112 -12.64 -15.38 -0.98
C GLY A 112 -11.78 -14.91 -2.15
N GLY A 113 -11.58 -13.60 -2.29
CA GLY A 113 -10.68 -13.03 -3.30
C GLY A 113 -9.23 -13.47 -3.12
N SER A 114 -8.75 -13.53 -1.87
CA SER A 114 -7.40 -14.00 -1.55
C SER A 114 -7.22 -15.46 -1.96
N LEU A 115 -8.18 -16.35 -1.66
CA LEU A 115 -8.08 -17.76 -2.03
C LEU A 115 -8.02 -17.96 -3.54
N VAL A 116 -8.85 -17.23 -4.30
CA VAL A 116 -8.83 -17.27 -5.77
C VAL A 116 -7.49 -16.77 -6.31
N LEU A 117 -6.99 -15.63 -5.78
CA LEU A 117 -5.69 -15.09 -6.18
C LEU A 117 -4.56 -16.10 -5.97
N HIS A 118 -4.49 -16.69 -4.77
CA HIS A 118 -3.43 -17.65 -4.44
C HIS A 118 -3.54 -18.93 -5.28
N PHE A 119 -4.77 -19.40 -5.54
CA PHE A 119 -4.99 -20.55 -6.43
C PHE A 119 -4.46 -20.27 -7.84
N LEU A 120 -4.77 -19.10 -8.41
CA LEU A 120 -4.28 -18.71 -9.74
C LEU A 120 -2.76 -18.58 -9.78
N CYS A 121 -2.15 -17.96 -8.76
CA CYS A 121 -0.69 -17.83 -8.67
C CYS A 121 0.01 -19.18 -8.54
N LEU A 122 -0.52 -20.10 -7.71
CA LEU A 122 0.03 -21.44 -7.55
C LEU A 122 -0.13 -22.30 -8.81
N HIS A 123 -1.21 -22.11 -9.57
CA HIS A 123 -1.36 -22.77 -10.86
C HIS A 123 -0.44 -22.17 -11.93
N PHE A 124 -0.19 -20.86 -11.89
CA PHE A 124 0.63 -20.16 -12.89
C PHE A 124 2.14 -20.34 -12.69
N VAL A 125 2.58 -20.65 -11.46
CA VAL A 125 4.02 -20.74 -11.10
C VAL A 125 4.79 -21.81 -11.90
N ASN A 126 4.09 -22.85 -12.39
CA ASN A 126 4.65 -24.01 -13.10
C ASN A 126 4.04 -24.13 -14.50
#